data_AF-A0A2M3Z1W3-F1
#
_entry.id   AF-A0A2M3Z1W3-F1
#
_cell.length_a   1.000
_cell.length_b   1.000
_cell.length_c   1.000
_cell.angle_alpha   90.00
_cell.angle_beta   90.00
_cell.angle_gamma   90.00
#
_symmetry.space_group_name_H-M   'P 1'
#
loop_
_entity.id
_entity.type
_entity.pdbx_description
1 polymer ?
#
loop_
_entity_poly.entity_id
_entity_poly.type
_entity_poly.pdbx_seq_one_letter_code
_entity_poly.pdbx_strand_id
1 'polypeptide(L)'
;MALLGRRRSSFLKLAALCGVLWFMAVFVLYSDDARRSVGSGPSGSGAGGISGGGVVEYEPAPRRLALEGIRNRFNQFMDNARRDADRPDPEADQQPEPEQQQPEQLEQDIEDVDVKFVDRNHLGDGGGADLDEPQVAKTHPKQATPSRPGRQPDDQGGVGIPGVIAPPSEGGPGELGKPVILPKDLSPEVKKLVDEGWAKNAFNQYVADMISIRRTLPDPRDAWCKEPGRYRENLPPTSVIICFHNEAWSVLLRTVHSVLDRSPEHLVKEVILVDDFSDMPHTQKQLEEYFLAYPRVKIVRAAKREGLIRARLLGARHATAPVLTYLDSHCECTTGWLEPLLDRIARNSTTVVCPVIDVIDDNTMEYHYRDSGGVNVGGFDWNLQFNWHAVPEREKRKHQSAAEPVWSPTMAGGLFAIDRVFFERLGTYDSGFDIWGGENLELSFKTWMCGGSLEIIPCSHVGHIFRKRSPYKWRTGVNVIKRNSVRLAEVWMDEYAQYYYQRIGNDKGDFGDVSSRKKLREELNCKPFRWYLDNIYPELFVPGDAVASGEVRNMGYGNRTCLDAPAGKRNLRKAVGLYPCHNQGGNQYWMLSKTGEIR
;
A
#
# COMPACT_ATOMS: atom_id res chain seq x y z
N MET A 1 16.86 55.10 12.29
CA MET A 1 17.12 53.70 12.74
C MET A 1 17.45 52.72 11.58
N ALA A 2 18.17 53.13 10.52
CA ALA A 2 18.51 52.23 9.41
C ALA A 2 20.03 51.95 9.25
N LEU A 3 20.87 52.45 10.16
CA LEU A 3 22.34 52.32 10.08
C LEU A 3 22.96 51.36 11.11
N LEU A 4 22.17 50.81 12.05
CA LEU A 4 22.65 49.84 13.06
C LEU A 4 22.46 48.37 12.66
N GLY A 5 21.67 48.07 11.62
CA GLY A 5 21.40 46.68 11.17
C GLY A 5 22.47 46.07 10.25
N ARG A 6 23.30 46.89 9.58
CA ARG A 6 24.29 46.40 8.60
C ARG A 6 25.62 45.93 9.21
N ARG A 7 25.95 46.30 10.45
CA ARG A 7 27.23 45.91 11.09
C ARG A 7 27.21 44.51 11.75
N ARG A 8 26.04 43.97 12.11
CA ARG A 8 25.93 42.61 12.69
C ARG A 8 26.15 41.48 11.68
N SER A 9 25.82 41.70 10.40
CA SER A 9 26.00 40.69 9.34
C SER A 9 27.47 40.50 8.94
N SER A 10 28.27 41.57 8.92
CA SER A 10 29.70 41.48 8.60
C SER A 10 30.51 40.79 9.69
N PHE A 11 30.14 40.98 10.96
CA PHE A 11 30.83 40.33 12.09
C PHE A 11 30.58 38.82 12.14
N LEU A 12 29.35 38.38 11.85
CA LEU A 12 29.02 36.96 11.76
C LEU A 12 29.75 36.27 10.59
N LYS A 13 29.87 36.96 9.45
CA LYS A 13 30.62 36.45 8.29
C LYS A 13 32.11 36.35 8.56
N LEU A 14 32.69 37.32 9.28
CA LEU A 14 34.10 37.29 9.66
C LEU A 14 34.38 36.19 10.70
N ALA A 15 33.49 36.01 11.69
CA ALA A 15 33.59 34.93 12.66
C ALA A 15 33.48 33.54 12.03
N ALA A 16 32.59 33.36 11.05
CA ALA A 16 32.48 32.12 10.28
C ALA A 16 33.74 31.85 9.44
N LEU A 17 34.31 32.89 8.81
CA LEU A 17 35.55 32.75 8.03
C LEU A 17 36.75 32.40 8.94
N CYS A 18 36.87 33.04 10.11
CA CYS A 18 37.88 32.71 11.10
C CYS A 18 37.70 31.28 11.66
N GLY A 19 36.46 30.81 11.83
CA GLY A 19 36.17 29.44 12.25
C GLY A 19 36.62 28.41 11.20
N VAL A 20 36.38 28.68 9.91
CA VAL A 20 36.83 27.80 8.81
C VAL A 20 38.36 27.79 8.70
N LEU A 21 39.01 28.95 8.82
CA LEU A 21 40.47 29.05 8.79
C LEU A 21 41.12 28.37 10.00
N TRP A 22 40.52 28.47 11.19
CA TRP A 22 40.96 27.76 12.38
C TRP A 22 40.80 26.24 12.22
N PHE A 23 39.68 25.77 11.67
CA PHE A 23 39.46 24.33 11.43
C PHE A 23 40.44 23.77 10.39
N MET A 24 40.75 24.53 9.33
CA MET A 24 41.78 24.18 8.33
C MET A 24 43.17 24.12 8.96
N ALA A 25 43.53 25.09 9.82
CA ALA A 25 44.82 25.10 10.51
C ALA A 25 44.95 23.93 11.50
N VAL A 26 43.90 23.63 12.27
CA VAL A 26 43.86 22.45 13.16
C VAL A 26 43.95 21.15 12.37
N PHE A 27 43.24 21.04 11.23
CA PHE A 27 43.29 19.84 10.39
C PHE A 27 44.69 19.61 9.80
N VAL A 28 45.38 20.66 9.35
CA VAL A 28 46.76 20.54 8.84
C VAL A 28 47.75 20.21 9.96
N LEU A 29 47.62 20.82 11.14
CA LEU A 29 48.50 20.54 12.28
C LEU A 29 48.30 19.13 12.86
N TYR A 30 47.08 18.59 12.83
CA TYR A 30 46.79 17.23 13.33
C TYR A 30 47.00 16.11 12.30
N SER A 31 47.03 16.40 10.99
CA SER A 31 47.29 15.38 9.97
C SER A 31 48.78 15.16 9.68
N ASP A 32 49.67 16.02 10.20
CA ASP A 32 51.12 15.85 10.08
C ASP A 32 51.72 15.00 11.22
N ASP A 33 51.05 14.92 12.38
CA ASP A 33 51.53 14.15 13.54
C ASP A 33 51.27 12.63 13.39
N ALA A 34 50.24 12.24 12.62
CA ALA A 34 49.92 10.84 12.34
C ALA A 34 50.89 10.15 11.35
N ARG A 35 51.78 10.90 10.68
CA ARG A 35 52.77 10.34 9.73
C ARG A 35 54.15 10.10 10.33
N ARG A 36 54.39 10.49 11.59
CA ARG A 36 55.70 10.33 12.26
C ARG A 36 55.80 9.16 13.24
N SER A 37 54.73 8.40 13.46
CA SER A 37 54.78 7.17 14.27
C SER A 37 54.37 5.94 13.46
N VAL A 38 55.28 5.37 12.68
CA VAL A 38 55.53 3.92 12.51
C VAL A 38 56.69 3.80 11.51
N GLY A 39 57.90 3.61 12.02
CA GLY A 39 59.06 3.32 11.19
C GLY A 39 60.38 3.28 11.98
N SER A 40 60.71 2.12 12.58
CA SER A 40 62.10 1.74 12.89
C SER A 40 62.27 0.26 13.31
N GLY A 41 62.42 -0.61 12.29
CA GLY A 41 63.37 -1.74 12.21
C GLY A 41 63.19 -3.01 13.08
N PRO A 42 64.06 -4.04 12.93
CA PRO A 42 64.89 -4.39 11.77
C PRO A 42 64.80 -5.87 11.33
N SER A 43 65.39 -6.13 10.16
CA SER A 43 65.71 -7.41 9.51
C SER A 43 66.34 -8.49 10.40
N GLY A 44 65.97 -9.75 10.17
CA GLY A 44 66.65 -10.93 10.73
C GLY A 44 66.30 -12.23 10.00
N SER A 45 67.30 -12.82 9.36
CA SER A 45 67.37 -14.12 8.67
C SER A 45 67.13 -15.34 9.57
N GLY A 46 66.58 -16.43 9.02
CA GLY A 46 66.57 -17.75 9.66
C GLY A 46 65.99 -18.87 8.78
N ALA A 47 66.83 -19.85 8.45
CA ALA A 47 66.55 -21.04 7.65
C ALA A 47 65.82 -22.14 8.44
N GLY A 48 65.18 -23.08 7.72
CA GLY A 48 64.74 -24.38 8.26
C GLY A 48 63.80 -25.12 7.32
N GLY A 49 64.29 -26.16 6.64
CA GLY A 49 63.49 -26.98 5.72
C GLY A 49 62.83 -28.20 6.37
N ILE A 50 62.05 -28.93 5.55
CA ILE A 50 62.10 -30.40 5.30
C ILE A 50 60.72 -30.93 4.81
N SER A 51 60.76 -31.47 3.59
CA SER A 51 60.05 -32.60 2.94
C SER A 51 58.58 -32.94 3.22
N GLY A 52 57.87 -33.27 2.13
CA GLY A 52 56.76 -34.23 2.13
C GLY A 52 55.93 -34.16 0.85
N GLY A 53 56.32 -34.92 -0.17
CA GLY A 53 55.64 -34.97 -1.47
C GLY A 53 54.31 -35.74 -1.45
N GLY A 54 53.47 -35.42 -2.43
CA GLY A 54 52.25 -36.15 -2.77
C GLY A 54 51.57 -35.49 -3.96
N VAL A 55 51.91 -35.96 -5.18
CA VAL A 55 51.28 -35.53 -6.44
C VAL A 55 49.98 -36.30 -6.62
N VAL A 56 48.88 -35.58 -6.83
CA VAL A 56 47.66 -36.10 -7.46
C VAL A 56 47.24 -35.07 -8.51
N GLU A 57 47.23 -35.51 -9.77
CA GLU A 57 46.75 -34.74 -10.94
C GLU A 57 45.24 -34.46 -10.83
N TYR A 58 44.84 -33.23 -11.17
CA TYR A 58 43.44 -32.85 -11.39
C TYR A 58 43.30 -32.19 -12.75
N GLU A 59 42.25 -32.57 -13.48
CA GLU A 59 41.86 -32.11 -14.81
C GLU A 59 41.77 -30.57 -14.95
N PRO A 60 41.96 -30.02 -16.18
CA PRO A 60 41.94 -28.59 -16.40
C PRO A 60 40.53 -27.98 -16.26
N ALA A 61 40.48 -26.83 -15.59
CA ALA A 61 39.29 -26.03 -15.34
C ALA A 61 38.50 -25.67 -16.63
N PRO A 62 37.16 -25.50 -16.53
CA PRO A 62 36.32 -25.11 -17.65
C PRO A 62 36.63 -23.67 -18.13
N ARG A 63 36.56 -23.51 -19.45
CA ARG A 63 36.87 -22.31 -20.25
C ARG A 63 36.31 -21.01 -19.64
N ARG A 64 37.19 -20.02 -19.47
CA ARG A 64 36.83 -18.61 -19.27
C ARG A 64 35.94 -18.14 -20.45
N LEU A 65 34.74 -17.65 -20.15
CA LEU A 65 33.91 -16.92 -21.11
C LEU A 65 34.65 -15.67 -21.60
N ALA A 66 34.66 -15.46 -22.92
CA ALA A 66 35.40 -14.38 -23.59
C ALA A 66 34.81 -12.99 -23.27
N LEU A 67 35.50 -12.25 -22.40
CA LEU A 67 35.22 -10.85 -22.03
C LEU A 67 35.20 -9.87 -23.22
N GLU A 68 35.71 -10.26 -24.39
CA GLU A 68 35.70 -9.43 -25.61
C GLU A 68 34.29 -9.21 -26.16
N GLY A 69 33.37 -10.17 -26.02
CA GLY A 69 32.01 -10.06 -26.55
C GLY A 69 31.13 -9.02 -25.84
N ILE A 70 31.40 -8.74 -24.56
CA ILE A 70 30.68 -7.74 -23.76
C ILE A 70 31.25 -6.35 -24.02
N ARG A 71 32.58 -6.23 -24.11
CA ARG A 71 33.26 -4.97 -24.41
C ARG A 71 32.89 -4.43 -25.80
N ASN A 72 32.75 -5.31 -26.80
CA ASN A 72 32.36 -4.92 -28.15
C ASN A 72 30.91 -4.42 -28.22
N ARG A 73 29.98 -5.04 -27.49
CA ARG A 73 28.58 -4.58 -27.42
C ARG A 73 28.45 -3.25 -26.67
N PHE A 74 29.22 -3.06 -25.61
CA PHE A 74 29.23 -1.79 -24.87
C PHE A 74 29.78 -0.64 -25.72
N ASN A 75 30.87 -0.88 -26.45
CA ASN A 75 31.42 0.13 -27.36
C ASN A 75 30.46 0.45 -28.51
N GLN A 76 29.80 -0.57 -29.08
CA GLN A 76 28.80 -0.38 -30.14
C GLN A 76 27.58 0.41 -29.65
N PHE A 77 27.14 0.19 -28.41
CA PHE A 77 26.09 1.00 -27.78
C PHE A 77 26.50 2.47 -27.64
N MET A 78 27.73 2.73 -27.16
CA MET A 78 28.26 4.09 -27.02
C MET A 78 28.41 4.81 -28.36
N ASP A 79 28.79 4.10 -29.43
CA ASP A 79 28.90 4.67 -30.78
C ASP A 79 27.54 4.89 -31.46
N ASN A 80 26.52 4.11 -31.12
CA ASN A 80 25.14 4.35 -31.58
C ASN A 80 24.54 5.58 -30.88
N ALA A 81 24.71 5.69 -29.58
CA ALA A 81 24.22 6.83 -28.80
C ALA A 81 24.84 8.17 -29.24
N ARG A 82 26.12 8.18 -29.62
CA ARG A 82 26.77 9.36 -30.20
C ARG A 82 26.20 9.74 -31.57
N ARG A 83 25.94 8.76 -32.43
CA ARG A 83 25.37 8.98 -33.77
C ARG A 83 23.93 9.49 -33.74
N ASP A 84 23.15 9.10 -32.75
CA ASP A 84 21.79 9.64 -32.55
C ASP A 84 21.81 11.05 -31.96
N ALA A 85 22.80 11.38 -31.12
CA ALA A 85 22.96 12.74 -30.58
C ALA A 85 23.42 13.78 -31.63
N ASP A 86 24.15 13.33 -32.66
CA ASP A 86 24.69 14.19 -33.73
C ASP A 86 23.78 14.26 -34.97
N ARG A 87 22.56 13.70 -34.91
CA ARG A 87 21.64 13.66 -36.06
C ARG A 87 20.90 15.00 -36.18
N PRO A 88 21.04 15.75 -37.30
CA PRO A 88 20.28 16.98 -37.50
C PRO A 88 18.81 16.67 -37.78
N ASP A 89 17.89 17.39 -37.14
CA ASP A 89 16.45 17.29 -37.39
C ASP A 89 16.12 17.66 -38.85
N PRO A 90 15.43 16.80 -39.62
CA PRO A 90 14.85 17.20 -40.89
C PRO A 90 13.54 17.96 -40.64
N GLU A 91 13.60 19.24 -40.98
CA GLU A 91 12.53 20.20 -41.34
C GLU A 91 11.08 19.88 -40.97
N ALA A 92 10.57 20.77 -40.12
CA ALA A 92 9.17 21.15 -40.02
C ALA A 92 8.66 21.71 -41.36
N ASP A 93 7.60 21.11 -41.91
CA ASP A 93 6.48 21.87 -42.47
C ASP A 93 5.24 20.98 -42.68
N GLN A 94 4.07 21.56 -42.35
CA GLN A 94 2.70 21.12 -42.64
C GLN A 94 2.08 19.97 -41.82
N GLN A 95 1.32 20.32 -40.76
CA GLN A 95 -0.14 20.08 -40.61
C GLN A 95 -0.65 20.46 -39.19
N PRO A 96 -1.97 20.75 -39.02
CA PRO A 96 -2.47 21.75 -38.07
C PRO A 96 -2.64 21.26 -36.62
N GLU A 97 -2.61 22.21 -35.69
CA GLU A 97 -2.71 22.04 -34.24
C GLU A 97 -3.92 21.21 -33.76
N PRO A 98 -3.70 20.24 -32.85
CA PRO A 98 -4.69 19.85 -31.87
C PRO A 98 -4.38 20.47 -30.50
N GLU A 99 -5.44 20.92 -29.82
CA GLU A 99 -5.43 21.56 -28.50
C GLU A 99 -4.66 20.77 -27.44
N GLN A 100 -3.92 21.51 -26.62
CA GLN A 100 -3.05 21.04 -25.55
C GLN A 100 -3.81 20.25 -24.47
N GLN A 101 -3.54 18.94 -24.36
CA GLN A 101 -3.79 18.16 -23.15
C GLN A 101 -2.46 17.91 -22.42
N GLN A 102 -2.37 18.39 -21.18
CA GLN A 102 -1.24 18.17 -20.28
C GLN A 102 -1.27 16.73 -19.72
N PRO A 103 -0.12 16.03 -19.62
CA PRO A 103 -0.06 14.77 -18.90
C PRO A 103 0.23 15.02 -17.41
N GLU A 104 -0.78 14.91 -16.55
CA GLU A 104 -0.60 14.92 -15.09
C GLU A 104 -0.47 13.49 -14.52
N GLN A 105 0.77 13.19 -14.13
CA GLN A 105 1.21 12.52 -12.89
C GLN A 105 0.19 11.60 -12.18
N LEU A 106 0.24 10.31 -12.50
CA LEU A 106 -0.36 9.25 -11.68
C LEU A 106 0.70 8.20 -11.38
N GLU A 107 1.61 8.55 -10.48
CA GLU A 107 2.48 7.60 -9.80
C GLU A 107 2.93 8.24 -8.48
N GLN A 108 2.69 7.50 -7.41
CA GLN A 108 3.26 7.67 -6.06
C GLN A 108 2.64 8.77 -5.19
N ASP A 109 1.95 8.33 -4.14
CA ASP A 109 2.24 8.75 -2.76
C ASP A 109 1.44 7.89 -1.78
N ILE A 110 1.99 6.73 -1.41
CA ILE A 110 1.67 6.06 -0.14
C ILE A 110 2.99 5.97 0.63
N GLU A 111 2.95 6.42 1.89
CA GLU A 111 3.96 6.34 2.97
C GLU A 111 4.92 7.53 3.19
N ASP A 112 4.74 8.26 4.30
CA ASP A 112 5.57 8.14 5.52
C ASP A 112 5.03 9.07 6.61
N VAL A 113 4.77 8.54 7.82
CA VAL A 113 4.43 9.32 9.02
C VAL A 113 5.69 9.43 9.88
N ASP A 114 6.40 10.55 9.76
CA ASP A 114 7.51 10.92 10.64
C ASP A 114 6.96 11.43 11.99
N VAL A 115 7.10 10.65 13.06
CA VAL A 115 6.76 11.09 14.43
C VAL A 115 8.02 11.63 15.10
N LYS A 116 8.07 12.95 15.33
CA LYS A 116 9.15 13.61 16.09
C LYS A 116 9.01 13.34 17.58
N PHE A 117 10.09 12.88 18.19
CA PHE A 117 10.24 12.63 19.63
C PHE A 117 10.36 13.94 20.43
N VAL A 118 9.72 13.97 21.61
CA VAL A 118 10.06 14.87 22.71
C VAL A 118 10.21 14.02 23.97
N ASP A 119 11.41 13.99 24.53
CA ASP A 119 11.76 13.31 25.78
C ASP A 119 11.00 13.88 26.98
N ARG A 120 10.50 13.00 27.85
CA ARG A 120 10.51 13.23 29.31
C ARG A 120 10.21 11.96 30.11
N ASN A 121 11.20 11.59 30.93
CA ASN A 121 11.15 10.59 32.00
C ASN A 121 10.05 10.88 33.03
N HIS A 122 9.29 9.85 33.46
CA HIS A 122 9.22 9.41 34.87
C HIS A 122 8.42 8.10 35.05
N LEU A 123 9.11 7.20 35.78
CA LEU A 123 8.80 5.91 36.43
C LEU A 123 7.36 5.62 36.93
N GLY A 124 6.98 4.35 36.89
CA GLY A 124 5.94 3.74 37.74
C GLY A 124 5.57 2.30 37.35
N ASP A 125 5.90 1.35 38.23
CA ASP A 125 5.92 -0.11 38.11
C ASP A 125 4.55 -0.79 38.44
N GLY A 126 4.35 -2.04 38.00
CA GLY A 126 3.49 -3.02 38.69
C GLY A 126 2.41 -3.79 37.90
N GLY A 127 2.72 -5.05 37.53
CA GLY A 127 1.92 -6.23 37.93
C GLY A 127 0.72 -6.72 37.08
N GLY A 128 0.96 -7.77 36.28
CA GLY A 128 0.32 -9.11 36.32
C GLY A 128 -1.21 -9.31 36.39
N ALA A 129 -1.69 -10.15 35.46
CA ALA A 129 -2.67 -11.26 35.61
C ALA A 129 -3.93 -11.21 34.71
N ASP A 130 -4.03 -12.31 33.95
CA ASP A 130 -5.20 -13.14 33.62
C ASP A 130 -6.34 -12.68 32.71
N LEU A 131 -6.70 -13.69 31.91
CA LEU A 131 -7.71 -13.78 30.87
C LEU A 131 -9.10 -13.83 31.51
N ASP A 132 -10.05 -13.04 31.00
CA ASP A 132 -11.47 -13.36 31.10
C ASP A 132 -12.29 -12.68 29.99
N GLU A 133 -13.26 -13.44 29.47
CA GLU A 133 -14.24 -13.07 28.45
C GLU A 133 -15.12 -11.89 28.88
N PRO A 134 -15.48 -10.92 28.00
CA PRO A 134 -16.52 -9.96 28.31
C PRO A 134 -17.90 -10.49 27.90
N GLN A 135 -18.83 -10.49 28.87
CA GLN A 135 -20.23 -10.84 28.68
C GLN A 135 -20.99 -9.81 27.82
N VAL A 136 -21.81 -10.30 26.89
CA VAL A 136 -22.71 -9.52 26.03
C VAL A 136 -24.03 -9.24 26.76
N ALA A 137 -24.40 -7.96 26.89
CA ALA A 137 -25.71 -7.55 27.38
C ALA A 137 -26.80 -7.89 26.35
N LYS A 138 -27.70 -8.82 26.72
CA LYS A 138 -28.89 -9.17 25.93
C LYS A 138 -30.06 -8.26 26.33
N THR A 139 -30.62 -7.51 25.38
CA THR A 139 -31.92 -6.84 25.55
C THR A 139 -32.97 -7.52 24.66
N HIS A 140 -34.07 -7.95 25.28
CA HIS A 140 -35.21 -8.58 24.61
C HIS A 140 -36.09 -7.53 23.90
N PRO A 141 -36.64 -7.83 22.70
CA PRO A 141 -37.50 -6.90 21.98
C PRO A 141 -38.95 -6.96 22.48
N LYS A 142 -39.55 -5.79 22.76
CA LYS A 142 -41.01 -5.63 22.86
C LYS A 142 -41.56 -5.19 21.50
N GLN A 143 -42.55 -5.93 21.01
CA GLN A 143 -43.31 -5.62 19.80
C GLN A 143 -44.07 -4.28 19.94
N ALA A 144 -43.89 -3.39 18.97
CA ALA A 144 -44.81 -2.30 18.71
C ALA A 144 -44.96 -2.15 17.19
N THR A 145 -46.19 -2.23 16.71
CA THR A 145 -46.61 -2.02 15.31
C THR A 145 -46.54 -0.54 14.96
N PRO A 146 -45.88 -0.11 13.86
CA PRO A 146 -45.91 1.29 13.45
C PRO A 146 -46.97 1.55 12.37
N SER A 147 -47.89 2.44 12.68
CA SER A 147 -48.75 3.14 11.73
C SER A 147 -47.97 4.27 11.03
N ARG A 148 -48.07 4.33 9.68
CA ARG A 148 -47.47 5.38 8.82
C ARG A 148 -47.98 6.79 9.17
N PRO A 149 -47.11 7.82 9.23
CA PRO A 149 -47.51 9.20 9.03
C PRO A 149 -47.20 9.67 7.60
N GLY A 150 -48.11 10.47 7.05
CA GLY A 150 -48.09 11.00 5.70
C GLY A 150 -47.09 12.14 5.47
N ARG A 151 -46.83 12.38 4.18
CA ARG A 151 -45.95 13.38 3.58
C ARG A 151 -46.61 14.78 3.57
N GLN A 152 -45.84 15.81 3.87
CA GLN A 152 -46.01 17.15 3.29
C GLN A 152 -44.63 17.78 3.04
N PRO A 153 -44.41 18.49 1.92
CA PRO A 153 -43.15 19.14 1.60
C PRO A 153 -43.20 20.62 1.99
N ASP A 154 -42.19 21.10 2.72
CA ASP A 154 -41.89 22.53 2.80
C ASP A 154 -40.53 22.80 2.15
N ASP A 155 -40.61 23.56 1.07
CA ASP A 155 -39.53 24.12 0.29
C ASP A 155 -39.30 25.55 0.80
N GLN A 156 -38.13 25.79 1.41
CA GLN A 156 -37.51 27.11 1.49
C GLN A 156 -36.09 27.03 2.06
N GLY A 157 -35.15 27.65 1.34
CA GLY A 157 -33.71 27.54 1.53
C GLY A 157 -33.22 27.72 2.97
N GLY A 158 -32.40 26.76 3.39
CA GLY A 158 -31.66 26.80 4.64
C GLY A 158 -30.37 26.00 4.50
N VAL A 159 -29.25 26.61 4.90
CA VAL A 159 -28.05 25.89 5.29
C VAL A 159 -28.45 24.94 6.42
N GLY A 160 -28.58 23.65 6.12
CA GLY A 160 -29.09 22.67 7.07
C GLY A 160 -28.74 21.24 6.68
N ILE A 161 -27.67 20.70 7.30
CA ILE A 161 -27.53 19.26 7.52
C ILE A 161 -28.46 18.94 8.70
N PRO A 162 -29.61 18.28 8.47
CA PRO A 162 -29.85 16.99 9.13
C PRO A 162 -30.70 16.01 8.29
N GLY A 163 -30.16 14.80 8.10
CA GLY A 163 -30.95 13.63 7.73
C GLY A 163 -30.95 13.29 6.25
N VAL A 164 -30.17 12.26 5.88
CA VAL A 164 -30.33 11.44 4.67
C VAL A 164 -30.47 12.26 3.39
N ILE A 165 -29.33 12.53 2.74
CA ILE A 165 -29.29 13.28 1.47
C ILE A 165 -30.27 12.63 0.49
N ALA A 166 -31.12 13.47 -0.10
CA ALA A 166 -32.23 13.13 -0.97
C ALA A 166 -31.89 12.03 -2.01
N PRO A 167 -32.87 11.27 -2.51
CA PRO A 167 -32.67 10.40 -3.68
C PRO A 167 -32.00 11.19 -4.81
N PRO A 168 -31.22 10.53 -5.68
CA PRO A 168 -30.49 11.23 -6.75
C PRO A 168 -31.47 12.07 -7.59
N SER A 169 -31.11 13.33 -7.83
CA SER A 169 -31.80 14.21 -8.76
C SER A 169 -31.01 14.27 -10.05
N GLU A 170 -31.70 14.32 -11.19
CA GLU A 170 -31.05 14.53 -12.48
C GLU A 170 -30.25 15.84 -12.45
N GLY A 171 -28.95 15.77 -12.75
CA GLY A 171 -28.04 16.91 -12.67
C GLY A 171 -27.67 17.37 -11.25
N GLY A 172 -28.00 16.59 -10.22
CA GLY A 172 -27.61 16.88 -8.83
C GLY A 172 -26.09 16.79 -8.59
N PRO A 173 -25.58 17.34 -7.48
CA PRO A 173 -24.14 17.29 -7.15
C PRO A 173 -23.62 15.85 -7.12
N GLY A 174 -22.55 15.59 -7.87
CA GLY A 174 -21.85 14.30 -7.87
C GLY A 174 -22.56 13.18 -8.62
N GLU A 175 -23.70 13.45 -9.26
CA GLU A 175 -24.48 12.46 -10.00
C GLU A 175 -23.68 11.93 -11.19
N LEU A 176 -23.81 10.62 -11.49
CA LEU A 176 -22.98 9.90 -12.46
C LEU A 176 -21.48 9.99 -12.16
N GLY A 177 -21.11 10.14 -10.88
CA GLY A 177 -19.72 10.22 -10.45
C GLY A 177 -18.98 11.50 -10.88
N LYS A 178 -19.70 12.54 -11.33
CA LYS A 178 -19.09 13.81 -11.76
C LYS A 178 -18.44 14.56 -10.59
N PRO A 179 -17.43 15.42 -10.85
CA PRO A 179 -16.80 16.22 -9.79
C PRO A 179 -17.78 17.25 -9.23
N VAL A 180 -17.72 17.46 -7.92
CA VAL A 180 -18.35 18.63 -7.29
C VAL A 180 -17.27 19.66 -7.00
N ILE A 181 -17.28 20.74 -7.79
CA ILE A 181 -16.28 21.81 -7.71
C ILE A 181 -16.82 22.94 -6.86
N LEU A 182 -16.15 23.20 -5.74
CA LEU A 182 -16.44 24.35 -4.89
C LEU A 182 -15.94 25.66 -5.55
N PRO A 183 -16.65 26.80 -5.36
CA PRO A 183 -16.16 28.10 -5.80
C PRO A 183 -14.78 28.44 -5.20
N LYS A 184 -13.97 29.21 -5.94
CA LYS A 184 -12.64 29.66 -5.44
C LYS A 184 -12.76 30.54 -4.19
N ASP A 185 -13.75 31.43 -4.18
CA ASP A 185 -14.01 32.33 -3.07
C ASP A 185 -15.14 31.76 -2.19
N LEU A 186 -14.75 31.02 -1.14
CA LEU A 186 -15.69 30.45 -0.16
C LEU A 186 -16.01 31.47 0.94
N SER A 187 -17.26 31.44 1.43
CA SER A 187 -17.59 32.18 2.65
C SER A 187 -16.77 31.63 3.83
N PRO A 188 -16.47 32.45 4.85
CA PRO A 188 -15.74 32.01 6.03
C PRO A 188 -16.38 30.79 6.72
N GLU A 189 -17.70 30.69 6.71
CA GLU A 189 -18.47 29.59 7.29
C GLU A 189 -18.28 28.28 6.51
N VAL A 190 -18.38 28.34 5.18
CA VAL A 190 -18.19 27.15 4.32
C VAL A 190 -16.74 26.69 4.39
N LYS A 191 -15.78 27.62 4.33
CA LYS A 191 -14.36 27.29 4.45
C LYS A 191 -14.06 26.55 5.77
N LYS A 192 -14.64 27.02 6.88
CA LYS A 192 -14.52 26.35 8.17
C LYS A 192 -15.05 24.91 8.15
N LEU A 193 -16.20 24.67 7.52
CA LEU A 193 -16.77 23.32 7.39
C LEU A 193 -15.88 22.39 6.54
N VAL A 194 -15.33 22.91 5.44
CA VAL A 194 -14.37 22.19 4.58
C VAL A 194 -13.11 21.82 5.39
N ASP A 195 -12.51 22.80 6.07
CA ASP A 195 -11.30 22.60 6.88
C ASP A 195 -11.53 21.58 8.01
N GLU A 196 -12.68 21.64 8.69
CA GLU A 196 -13.06 20.66 9.72
C GLU A 196 -13.25 19.25 9.15
N GLY A 197 -13.87 19.13 7.97
CA GLY A 197 -14.06 17.87 7.26
C GLY A 197 -12.72 17.20 6.93
N TRP A 198 -11.79 17.97 6.36
CA TRP A 198 -10.43 17.52 6.07
C TRP A 198 -9.67 17.15 7.34
N ALA A 199 -9.80 17.92 8.42
CA ALA A 199 -9.14 17.64 9.68
C ALA A 199 -9.59 16.31 10.29
N LYS A 200 -10.90 16.05 10.29
CA LYS A 200 -11.53 14.86 10.90
C LYS A 200 -11.36 13.60 10.06
N ASN A 201 -11.51 13.69 8.74
CA ASN A 201 -11.64 12.50 7.89
C ASN A 201 -10.53 12.33 6.85
N ALA A 202 -9.67 13.34 6.65
CA ALA A 202 -8.63 13.36 5.63
C ALA A 202 -9.14 13.28 4.18
N PHE A 203 -10.36 13.75 3.95
CA PHE A 203 -10.97 14.05 2.66
C PHE A 203 -11.99 15.18 2.83
N ASN A 204 -12.50 15.74 1.73
CA ASN A 204 -13.47 16.82 1.74
C ASN A 204 -14.88 16.33 2.11
N GLN A 205 -15.14 16.18 3.41
CA GLN A 205 -16.45 15.77 3.93
C GLN A 205 -17.56 16.73 3.49
N TYR A 206 -17.30 18.04 3.44
CA TYR A 206 -18.32 19.01 3.02
C TYR A 206 -18.83 18.70 1.61
N VAL A 207 -17.93 18.37 0.68
CA VAL A 207 -18.31 17.94 -0.67
C VAL A 207 -19.07 16.61 -0.64
N ALA A 208 -18.57 15.63 0.13
CA ALA A 208 -19.26 14.36 0.28
C ALA A 208 -20.69 14.52 0.84
N ASP A 209 -20.92 15.46 1.75
CA ASP A 209 -22.21 15.73 2.38
C ASP A 209 -23.21 16.44 1.45
N MET A 210 -22.77 16.99 0.31
CA MET A 210 -23.65 17.54 -0.74
C MET A 210 -24.16 16.47 -1.72
N ILE A 211 -23.48 15.32 -1.79
CA ILE A 211 -23.73 14.30 -2.81
C ILE A 211 -24.70 13.25 -2.28
N SER A 212 -25.71 12.88 -3.07
CA SER A 212 -26.67 11.84 -2.69
C SER A 212 -25.96 10.58 -2.19
N ILE A 213 -26.44 10.01 -1.08
CA ILE A 213 -25.99 8.69 -0.61
C ILE A 213 -26.41 7.56 -1.55
N ARG A 214 -27.26 7.87 -2.54
CA ARG A 214 -27.76 6.96 -3.57
C ARG A 214 -27.44 7.46 -4.98
N ARG A 215 -26.38 8.30 -5.15
CA ARG A 215 -25.95 8.76 -6.47
C ARG A 215 -25.71 7.58 -7.42
N THR A 216 -26.02 7.78 -8.70
CA THR A 216 -25.66 6.80 -9.73
C THR A 216 -24.20 6.96 -10.14
N LEU A 217 -23.65 5.92 -10.77
CA LEU A 217 -22.30 5.88 -11.31
C LEU A 217 -22.36 5.38 -12.76
N PRO A 218 -21.37 5.73 -13.61
CA PRO A 218 -21.21 5.11 -14.91
C PRO A 218 -20.99 3.60 -14.77
N ASP A 219 -21.29 2.83 -15.82
CA ASP A 219 -20.98 1.40 -15.89
C ASP A 219 -19.60 1.21 -16.53
N PRO A 220 -18.52 0.98 -15.73
CA PRO A 220 -17.15 0.96 -16.23
C PRO A 220 -16.80 -0.33 -16.98
N ARG A 221 -17.66 -1.35 -16.93
CA ARG A 221 -17.34 -2.68 -17.43
C ARG A 221 -17.19 -2.68 -18.95
N ASP A 222 -16.19 -3.40 -19.43
CA ASP A 222 -15.99 -3.63 -20.87
C ASP A 222 -17.12 -4.47 -21.48
N ALA A 223 -17.29 -4.37 -22.81
CA ALA A 223 -18.28 -5.15 -23.55
C ALA A 223 -18.12 -6.67 -23.30
N TRP A 224 -16.88 -7.15 -23.18
CA TRP A 224 -16.56 -8.54 -22.88
C TRP A 224 -17.19 -9.04 -21.56
N CYS A 225 -17.25 -8.17 -20.55
CA CYS A 225 -17.86 -8.46 -19.25
C CYS A 225 -19.39 -8.54 -19.32
N LYS A 226 -20.02 -7.87 -20.29
CA LYS A 226 -21.47 -7.75 -20.44
C LYS A 226 -22.08 -8.83 -21.33
N GLU A 227 -21.26 -9.70 -21.91
CA GLU A 227 -21.74 -10.78 -22.78
C GLU A 227 -22.67 -11.75 -22.03
N PRO A 228 -23.84 -12.11 -22.60
CA PRO A 228 -24.76 -13.05 -21.98
C PRO A 228 -24.11 -14.41 -21.70
N GLY A 229 -24.41 -14.99 -20.53
CA GLY A 229 -23.88 -16.30 -20.13
C GLY A 229 -22.42 -16.29 -19.67
N ARG A 230 -21.79 -15.11 -19.52
CA ARG A 230 -20.40 -14.99 -19.02
C ARG A 230 -20.24 -15.57 -17.61
N TYR A 231 -21.19 -15.27 -16.73
CA TYR A 231 -21.18 -15.67 -15.33
C TYR A 231 -22.19 -16.80 -15.08
N ARG A 232 -21.91 -17.67 -14.11
CA ARG A 232 -22.84 -18.73 -13.69
C ARG A 232 -24.13 -18.12 -13.15
N GLU A 233 -25.26 -18.75 -13.45
CA GLU A 233 -26.57 -18.29 -12.96
C GLU A 233 -26.73 -18.54 -11.45
N ASN A 234 -26.25 -19.68 -10.96
CA ASN A 234 -26.33 -20.07 -9.55
C ASN A 234 -25.04 -19.68 -8.82
N LEU A 235 -25.01 -18.46 -8.29
CA LEU A 235 -23.88 -17.94 -7.51
C LEU A 235 -24.12 -18.09 -6.00
N PRO A 236 -23.07 -18.34 -5.20
CA PRO A 236 -23.19 -18.42 -3.75
C PRO A 236 -23.48 -17.03 -3.16
N PRO A 237 -24.42 -16.89 -2.19
CA PRO A 237 -24.64 -15.60 -1.55
C PRO A 237 -23.44 -15.21 -0.66
N THR A 238 -23.29 -13.92 -0.42
CA THR A 238 -22.22 -13.34 0.40
C THR A 238 -22.74 -12.57 1.61
N SER A 239 -21.92 -12.51 2.67
CA SER A 239 -22.03 -11.55 3.76
C SER A 239 -21.05 -10.43 3.49
N VAL A 240 -21.55 -9.22 3.25
CA VAL A 240 -20.70 -8.05 3.02
C VAL A 240 -20.31 -7.47 4.37
N ILE A 241 -19.02 -7.43 4.69
CA ILE A 241 -18.49 -6.94 5.97
C ILE A 241 -17.81 -5.59 5.73
N ILE A 242 -18.31 -4.55 6.40
CA ILE A 242 -17.78 -3.19 6.34
C ILE A 242 -17.35 -2.80 7.75
N CYS A 243 -16.04 -2.69 7.96
CA CYS A 243 -15.49 -2.22 9.23
C CYS A 243 -15.34 -0.70 9.18
N PHE A 244 -15.69 -0.01 10.27
CA PHE A 244 -15.55 1.43 10.35
C PHE A 244 -15.15 1.87 11.76
N HIS A 245 -14.48 3.02 11.84
CA HIS A 245 -14.26 3.75 13.06
C HIS A 245 -14.37 5.23 12.74
N ASN A 246 -15.27 5.96 13.39
CA ASN A 246 -15.44 7.40 13.23
C ASN A 246 -15.55 7.85 11.76
N GLU A 247 -16.29 7.10 10.94
CA GLU A 247 -16.47 7.43 9.53
C GLU A 247 -17.50 8.54 9.34
N ALA A 248 -17.31 9.36 8.29
CA ALA A 248 -18.29 10.37 7.91
C ALA A 248 -19.65 9.74 7.56
N TRP A 249 -20.73 10.37 8.04
CA TRP A 249 -22.10 9.86 7.90
C TRP A 249 -22.51 9.62 6.44
N SER A 250 -22.32 10.60 5.56
CA SER A 250 -22.70 10.50 4.15
C SER A 250 -21.96 9.38 3.43
N VAL A 251 -20.66 9.24 3.68
CA VAL A 251 -19.78 8.27 3.04
C VAL A 251 -20.09 6.85 3.49
N LEU A 252 -20.20 6.59 4.80
CA LEU A 252 -20.56 5.27 5.33
C LEU A 252 -21.91 4.79 4.77
N LEU A 253 -22.92 5.67 4.79
CA LEU A 253 -24.24 5.34 4.25
C LEU A 253 -24.17 5.10 2.74
N ARG A 254 -23.40 5.91 1.99
CA ARG A 254 -23.23 5.74 0.55
C ARG A 254 -22.59 4.40 0.21
N THR A 255 -21.62 3.93 0.98
CA THR A 255 -21.07 2.58 0.82
C THR A 255 -22.14 1.52 1.01
N VAL A 256 -22.91 1.57 2.10
CA VAL A 256 -23.97 0.58 2.35
C VAL A 256 -25.04 0.60 1.25
N HIS A 257 -25.50 1.78 0.85
CA HIS A 257 -26.50 1.89 -0.22
C HIS A 257 -25.95 1.46 -1.58
N SER A 258 -24.67 1.70 -1.87
CA SER A 258 -24.05 1.20 -3.11
C SER A 258 -24.11 -0.32 -3.21
N VAL A 259 -23.92 -1.03 -2.09
CA VAL A 259 -24.05 -2.49 -2.00
C VAL A 259 -25.51 -2.89 -2.19
N LEU A 260 -26.43 -2.27 -1.45
CA LEU A 260 -27.85 -2.65 -1.47
C LEU A 260 -28.52 -2.37 -2.82
N ASP A 261 -28.16 -1.27 -3.48
CA ASP A 261 -28.80 -0.80 -4.71
C ASP A 261 -28.19 -1.43 -5.98
N ARG A 262 -26.93 -1.89 -5.93
CA ARG A 262 -26.19 -2.36 -7.12
C ARG A 262 -25.70 -3.81 -7.04
N SER A 263 -26.28 -4.59 -6.12
CA SER A 263 -26.10 -6.03 -6.04
C SER A 263 -27.43 -6.77 -6.18
N PRO A 264 -27.49 -7.91 -6.88
CA PRO A 264 -28.69 -8.73 -6.92
C PRO A 264 -29.15 -9.14 -5.51
N GLU A 265 -30.44 -8.96 -5.21
CA GLU A 265 -30.98 -9.12 -3.85
C GLU A 265 -30.69 -10.50 -3.25
N HIS A 266 -30.77 -11.55 -4.07
CA HIS A 266 -30.55 -12.93 -3.65
C HIS A 266 -29.07 -13.26 -3.34
N LEU A 267 -28.12 -12.44 -3.79
CA LEU A 267 -26.68 -12.63 -3.55
C LEU A 267 -26.20 -11.94 -2.29
N VAL A 268 -26.86 -10.89 -1.82
CA VAL A 268 -26.50 -10.20 -0.57
C VAL A 268 -27.35 -10.75 0.58
N LYS A 269 -26.80 -11.72 1.30
CA LYS A 269 -27.46 -12.33 2.46
C LYS A 269 -27.65 -11.32 3.59
N GLU A 270 -26.58 -10.58 3.86
CA GLU A 270 -26.49 -9.57 4.92
C GLU A 270 -25.34 -8.60 4.65
N VAL A 271 -25.48 -7.39 5.19
CA VAL A 271 -24.41 -6.39 5.31
C VAL A 271 -24.11 -6.21 6.79
N ILE A 272 -22.89 -6.52 7.20
CA ILE A 272 -22.44 -6.45 8.59
C ILE A 272 -21.55 -5.21 8.74
N LEU A 273 -22.08 -4.19 9.39
CA LEU A 273 -21.37 -2.98 9.80
C LEU A 273 -20.67 -3.25 11.13
N VAL A 274 -19.34 -3.33 11.11
CA VAL A 274 -18.55 -3.53 12.33
C VAL A 274 -18.01 -2.19 12.81
N ASP A 275 -18.57 -1.68 13.89
CA ASP A 275 -18.07 -0.50 14.60
C ASP A 275 -16.89 -0.87 15.49
N ASP A 276 -15.68 -0.44 15.08
CA ASP A 276 -14.46 -0.58 15.86
C ASP A 276 -14.33 0.57 16.87
N PHE A 277 -15.28 0.63 17.81
CA PHE A 277 -15.28 1.53 18.95
C PHE A 277 -15.25 3.03 18.58
N SER A 278 -16.18 3.46 17.72
CA SER A 278 -16.38 4.87 17.37
C SER A 278 -16.90 5.71 18.55
N ASP A 279 -16.57 6.99 18.58
CA ASP A 279 -17.04 7.97 19.58
C ASP A 279 -17.88 9.12 18.99
N MET A 280 -17.98 9.22 17.66
CA MET A 280 -18.82 10.22 17.00
C MET A 280 -20.32 9.96 17.25
N PRO A 281 -21.13 10.98 17.64
CA PRO A 281 -22.54 10.77 17.97
C PRO A 281 -23.37 10.12 16.86
N HIS A 282 -23.11 10.46 15.59
CA HIS A 282 -23.88 9.94 14.46
C HIS A 282 -23.62 8.46 14.19
N THR A 283 -22.49 7.89 14.61
CA THR A 283 -22.19 6.48 14.42
C THR A 283 -22.82 5.58 15.48
N GLN A 284 -23.41 6.14 16.53
CA GLN A 284 -24.03 5.44 17.65
C GLN A 284 -25.53 5.19 17.38
N LYS A 285 -26.40 5.69 18.25
CA LYS A 285 -27.85 5.48 18.21
C LYS A 285 -28.48 5.93 16.88
N GLN A 286 -28.00 7.04 16.30
CA GLN A 286 -28.51 7.55 15.04
C GLN A 286 -28.31 6.54 13.88
N LEU A 287 -27.16 5.86 13.83
CA LEU A 287 -26.87 4.83 12.83
C LEU A 287 -27.79 3.62 13.00
N GLU A 288 -28.01 3.19 14.24
CA GLU A 288 -28.94 2.10 14.57
C GLU A 288 -30.36 2.44 14.11
N GLU A 289 -30.87 3.61 14.51
CA GLU A 289 -32.20 4.08 14.14
C GLU A 289 -32.38 4.18 12.62
N TYR A 290 -31.37 4.66 11.89
CA TYR A 290 -31.41 4.76 10.45
C TYR A 290 -31.54 3.38 9.77
N PHE A 291 -30.77 2.40 10.22
CA PHE A 291 -30.75 1.06 9.62
C PHE A 291 -31.85 0.12 10.14
N LEU A 292 -32.69 0.52 11.11
CA LEU A 292 -33.89 -0.24 11.51
C LEU A 292 -34.81 -0.58 10.33
N ALA A 293 -34.87 0.29 9.32
CA ALA A 293 -35.68 0.07 8.11
C ALA A 293 -35.05 -0.92 7.11
N TYR A 294 -33.81 -1.38 7.33
CA TYR A 294 -33.04 -2.21 6.41
C TYR A 294 -32.68 -3.54 7.08
N PRO A 295 -33.56 -4.56 7.06
CA PRO A 295 -33.39 -5.79 7.83
C PRO A 295 -32.17 -6.63 7.44
N ARG A 296 -31.59 -6.38 6.26
CA ARG A 296 -30.33 -7.01 5.81
C ARG A 296 -29.08 -6.37 6.41
N VAL A 297 -29.18 -5.18 6.99
CA VAL A 297 -28.05 -4.47 7.60
C VAL A 297 -28.01 -4.78 9.10
N LYS A 298 -26.88 -5.29 9.58
CA LYS A 298 -26.62 -5.59 10.99
C LYS A 298 -25.46 -4.75 11.47
N ILE A 299 -25.59 -4.14 12.65
CA ILE A 299 -24.52 -3.39 13.29
C ILE A 299 -23.95 -4.25 14.42
N VAL A 300 -22.64 -4.47 14.41
CA VAL A 300 -21.87 -5.18 15.42
C VAL A 300 -20.88 -4.19 16.03
N ARG A 301 -20.85 -4.06 17.35
CA ARG A 301 -19.97 -3.10 18.03
C ARG A 301 -18.86 -3.81 18.81
N ALA A 302 -17.62 -3.39 18.61
CA ALA A 302 -16.50 -3.82 19.42
C ALA A 302 -16.56 -3.18 20.82
N ALA A 303 -16.22 -3.94 21.86
CA ALA A 303 -16.24 -3.45 23.24
C ALA A 303 -15.08 -2.47 23.57
N LYS A 304 -14.03 -2.48 22.75
CA LYS A 304 -12.87 -1.59 22.80
C LYS A 304 -12.30 -1.41 21.40
N ARG A 305 -11.42 -0.44 21.22
CA ARG A 305 -10.72 -0.23 19.94
C ARG A 305 -9.75 -1.38 19.68
N GLU A 306 -10.08 -2.24 18.73
CA GLU A 306 -9.30 -3.43 18.37
C GLU A 306 -8.50 -3.22 17.08
N GLY A 307 -8.94 -2.30 16.22
CA GLY A 307 -8.35 -2.03 14.92
C GLY A 307 -8.88 -2.92 13.79
N LEU A 308 -8.53 -2.57 12.55
CA LEU A 308 -9.14 -3.13 11.33
C LEU A 308 -9.10 -4.65 11.29
N ILE A 309 -7.95 -5.26 11.58
CA ILE A 309 -7.74 -6.70 11.41
C ILE A 309 -8.70 -7.49 12.32
N ARG A 310 -8.78 -7.10 13.59
CA ARG A 310 -9.64 -7.75 14.57
C ARG A 310 -11.12 -7.39 14.40
N ALA A 311 -11.42 -6.19 13.91
CA ALA A 311 -12.77 -5.82 13.50
C ALA A 311 -13.27 -6.71 12.35
N ARG A 312 -12.42 -7.00 11.35
CA ARG A 312 -12.75 -7.95 10.27
C ARG A 312 -13.01 -9.35 10.79
N LEU A 313 -12.19 -9.83 11.72
CA LEU A 313 -12.42 -11.13 12.38
C LEU A 313 -13.72 -11.14 13.20
N LEU A 314 -14.08 -10.03 13.85
CA LEU A 314 -15.37 -9.89 14.52
C LEU A 314 -16.52 -9.98 13.52
N GLY A 315 -16.45 -9.25 12.40
CA GLY A 315 -17.44 -9.36 11.32
C GLY A 315 -17.58 -10.77 10.76
N ALA A 316 -16.46 -11.45 10.52
CA ALA A 316 -16.44 -12.84 10.03
C ALA A 316 -17.17 -13.81 10.96
N ARG A 317 -17.03 -13.64 12.30
CA ARG A 317 -17.73 -14.47 13.30
C ARG A 317 -19.25 -14.27 13.29
N HIS A 318 -19.73 -13.13 12.82
CA HIS A 318 -21.16 -12.82 12.71
C HIS A 318 -21.75 -13.14 11.33
N ALA A 319 -20.91 -13.44 10.35
CA ALA A 319 -21.34 -13.77 9.00
C ALA A 319 -21.94 -15.18 8.90
N THR A 320 -23.01 -15.31 8.12
CA THR A 320 -23.76 -16.57 7.94
C THR A 320 -23.74 -17.08 6.51
N ALA A 321 -23.31 -16.27 5.54
CA ALA A 321 -23.20 -16.68 4.14
C ALA A 321 -21.98 -17.58 3.90
N PRO A 322 -21.97 -18.36 2.78
CA PRO A 322 -20.80 -19.13 2.38
C PRO A 322 -19.62 -18.26 1.91
N VAL A 323 -19.86 -17.07 1.36
CA VAL A 323 -18.81 -16.14 0.95
C VAL A 323 -18.76 -14.94 1.90
N LEU A 324 -17.56 -14.46 2.18
CA LEU A 324 -17.30 -13.19 2.86
C LEU A 324 -16.82 -12.17 1.82
N THR A 325 -17.42 -10.98 1.80
CA THR A 325 -16.97 -9.87 0.95
C THR A 325 -16.63 -8.68 1.83
N TYR A 326 -15.35 -8.33 1.91
CA TYR A 326 -14.90 -7.17 2.68
C TYR A 326 -14.88 -5.93 1.81
N LEU A 327 -15.37 -4.82 2.37
CA LEU A 327 -15.26 -3.48 1.81
C LEU A 327 -14.84 -2.52 2.92
N ASP A 328 -14.09 -1.47 2.56
CA ASP A 328 -13.84 -0.36 3.48
C ASP A 328 -15.07 0.56 3.55
N SER A 329 -15.15 1.37 4.60
CA SER A 329 -16.33 2.21 4.90
C SER A 329 -16.50 3.45 4.02
N HIS A 330 -15.66 3.60 3.01
CA HIS A 330 -15.60 4.74 2.09
C HIS A 330 -15.42 4.27 0.65
N CYS A 331 -16.26 3.29 0.28
CA CYS A 331 -16.33 2.71 -1.05
C CYS A 331 -17.65 3.04 -1.75
N GLU A 332 -17.66 2.93 -3.08
CA GLU A 332 -18.88 2.90 -3.88
C GLU A 332 -18.79 1.78 -4.93
N CYS A 333 -19.62 0.76 -4.78
CA CYS A 333 -19.71 -0.33 -5.74
C CYS A 333 -20.33 0.18 -7.05
N THR A 334 -19.96 -0.39 -8.21
CA THR A 334 -20.60 -0.08 -9.51
C THR A 334 -21.62 -1.15 -9.91
N THR A 335 -22.37 -0.91 -10.98
CA THR A 335 -23.32 -1.91 -11.51
C THR A 335 -22.59 -3.18 -11.95
N GLY A 336 -23.03 -4.35 -11.47
CA GLY A 336 -22.48 -5.64 -11.85
C GLY A 336 -21.11 -5.96 -11.23
N TRP A 337 -20.77 -5.30 -10.12
CA TRP A 337 -19.50 -5.51 -9.42
C TRP A 337 -19.42 -6.88 -8.73
N LEU A 338 -20.54 -7.46 -8.29
CA LEU A 338 -20.52 -8.58 -7.34
C LEU A 338 -20.45 -9.94 -8.05
N GLU A 339 -21.22 -10.11 -9.11
CA GLU A 339 -21.37 -11.35 -9.86
C GLU A 339 -20.03 -11.89 -10.39
N PRO A 340 -19.14 -11.05 -10.99
CA PRO A 340 -17.83 -11.52 -11.45
C PRO A 340 -16.97 -12.06 -10.31
N LEU A 341 -17.05 -11.49 -9.10
CA LEU A 341 -16.29 -11.96 -7.94
C LEU A 341 -16.81 -13.33 -7.48
N LEU A 342 -18.12 -13.44 -7.30
CA LEU A 342 -18.76 -14.67 -6.82
C LEU A 342 -18.65 -15.81 -7.82
N ASP A 343 -18.65 -15.53 -9.12
CA ASP A 343 -18.46 -16.52 -10.18
C ASP A 343 -17.13 -17.26 -10.05
N ARG A 344 -16.05 -16.55 -9.74
CA ARG A 344 -14.72 -17.14 -9.54
C ARG A 344 -14.69 -18.08 -8.34
N ILE A 345 -15.24 -17.64 -7.21
CA ILE A 345 -15.33 -18.46 -5.99
C ILE A 345 -16.23 -19.67 -6.24
N ALA A 346 -17.32 -19.51 -6.99
CA ALA A 346 -18.22 -20.63 -7.34
C ALA A 346 -17.51 -21.68 -8.21
N ARG A 347 -16.57 -21.28 -9.08
CA ARG A 347 -15.76 -22.18 -9.90
C ARG A 347 -14.66 -22.86 -9.09
N ASN A 348 -14.05 -22.13 -8.16
CA ASN A 348 -13.04 -22.65 -7.27
C ASN A 348 -13.10 -21.95 -5.90
N SER A 349 -13.52 -22.68 -4.87
CA SER A 349 -13.70 -22.12 -3.52
C SER A 349 -12.38 -21.76 -2.83
N THR A 350 -11.22 -22.14 -3.39
CA THR A 350 -9.91 -21.74 -2.87
C THR A 350 -9.36 -20.48 -3.55
N THR A 351 -10.16 -19.79 -4.38
CA THR A 351 -9.77 -18.55 -5.04
C THR A 351 -10.22 -17.34 -4.22
N VAL A 352 -9.28 -16.46 -3.90
CA VAL A 352 -9.52 -15.14 -3.32
C VAL A 352 -9.55 -14.12 -4.45
N VAL A 353 -10.57 -13.27 -4.46
CA VAL A 353 -10.79 -12.33 -5.57
C VAL A 353 -10.89 -10.90 -5.09
N CYS A 354 -10.29 -9.99 -5.85
CA CYS A 354 -10.35 -8.56 -5.62
C CYS A 354 -11.00 -7.87 -6.82
N PRO A 355 -11.87 -6.86 -6.60
CA PRO A 355 -12.28 -5.96 -7.66
C PRO A 355 -11.10 -5.10 -8.12
N VAL A 356 -11.23 -4.50 -9.30
CA VAL A 356 -10.50 -3.28 -9.64
C VAL A 356 -10.94 -2.19 -8.66
N ILE A 357 -9.96 -1.57 -8.01
CA ILE A 357 -10.19 -0.48 -7.07
C ILE A 357 -10.06 0.84 -7.84
N ASP A 358 -11.21 1.41 -8.17
CA ASP A 358 -11.29 2.72 -8.82
C ASP A 358 -11.04 3.85 -7.81
N VAL A 359 -10.67 5.03 -8.28
CA VAL A 359 -10.34 6.16 -7.41
C VAL A 359 -11.56 7.07 -7.28
N ILE A 360 -11.99 7.31 -6.04
CA ILE A 360 -12.88 8.43 -5.72
C ILE A 360 -12.00 9.57 -5.22
N ASP A 361 -11.99 10.69 -5.94
CA ASP A 361 -11.14 11.84 -5.61
C ASP A 361 -11.47 12.40 -4.21
N ASP A 362 -10.44 12.57 -3.38
CA ASP A 362 -10.59 12.95 -1.98
C ASP A 362 -11.06 14.39 -1.78
N ASN A 363 -11.04 15.21 -2.84
CA ASN A 363 -11.44 16.61 -2.79
C ASN A 363 -12.81 16.88 -3.44
N THR A 364 -13.04 16.36 -4.65
CA THR A 364 -14.22 16.63 -5.49
C THR A 364 -15.23 15.49 -5.50
N MET A 365 -14.86 14.31 -4.97
CA MET A 365 -15.63 13.06 -5.01
C MET A 365 -15.95 12.57 -6.42
N GLU A 366 -15.17 12.99 -7.43
CA GLU A 366 -15.22 12.44 -8.79
C GLU A 366 -14.85 10.96 -8.79
N TYR A 367 -15.57 10.16 -9.58
CA TYR A 367 -15.31 8.73 -9.73
C TYR A 367 -14.44 8.50 -10.97
N HIS A 368 -13.16 8.20 -10.75
CA HIS A 368 -12.20 7.88 -11.81
C HIS A 368 -12.06 6.37 -11.98
N TYR A 369 -12.35 5.90 -13.20
CA TYR A 369 -12.20 4.50 -13.60
C TYR A 369 -11.40 4.39 -14.89
N ARG A 370 -10.92 3.19 -15.17
CA ARG A 370 -10.22 2.83 -16.42
C ARG A 370 -10.82 1.54 -16.97
N ASP A 371 -10.65 1.32 -18.27
CA ASP A 371 -10.97 0.04 -18.90
C ASP A 371 -10.02 -1.08 -18.42
N SER A 372 -10.31 -2.33 -18.83
CA SER A 372 -9.50 -3.47 -18.38
C SER A 372 -8.07 -3.47 -18.92
N GLY A 373 -7.75 -2.65 -19.93
CA GLY A 373 -6.39 -2.52 -20.46
C GLY A 373 -5.43 -1.87 -19.46
N GLY A 374 -5.96 -1.08 -18.53
CA GLY A 374 -5.20 -0.38 -17.49
C GLY A 374 -5.10 -1.09 -16.14
N VAL A 375 -5.50 -2.37 -16.04
CA VAL A 375 -5.51 -3.12 -14.77
C VAL A 375 -4.10 -3.31 -14.21
N ASN A 376 -3.98 -3.10 -12.91
CA ASN A 376 -2.78 -3.35 -12.14
C ASN A 376 -2.97 -4.55 -11.20
N VAL A 377 -1.88 -5.24 -10.92
CA VAL A 377 -1.78 -6.30 -9.92
C VAL A 377 -0.96 -5.82 -8.72
N GLY A 378 -1.17 -6.44 -7.57
CA GLY A 378 -0.44 -6.14 -6.34
C GLY A 378 0.94 -6.77 -6.32
N GLY A 379 1.93 -6.01 -5.86
CA GLY A 379 3.26 -6.49 -5.48
C GLY A 379 3.62 -6.10 -4.06
N PHE A 380 4.90 -6.27 -3.74
CA PHE A 380 5.50 -5.73 -2.53
C PHE A 380 7.00 -5.53 -2.72
N ASP A 381 7.61 -4.67 -1.90
CA ASP A 381 9.06 -4.53 -1.82
C ASP A 381 9.65 -5.22 -0.59
N TRP A 382 10.99 -5.23 -0.45
CA TRP A 382 11.62 -5.86 0.71
C TRP A 382 11.47 -5.07 2.03
N ASN A 383 10.82 -3.89 2.03
CA ASN A 383 10.33 -3.25 3.25
C ASN A 383 8.97 -3.82 3.69
N LEU A 384 8.42 -4.78 2.95
CA LEU A 384 7.07 -5.34 3.13
C LEU A 384 5.99 -4.27 2.96
N GLN A 385 6.23 -3.31 2.07
CA GLN A 385 5.24 -2.33 1.66
C GLN A 385 4.56 -2.81 0.38
N PHE A 386 3.24 -2.65 0.33
CA PHE A 386 2.44 -2.95 -0.84
C PHE A 386 2.69 -1.91 -1.95
N ASN A 387 2.71 -2.35 -3.19
CA ASN A 387 2.78 -1.49 -4.36
C ASN A 387 1.93 -2.06 -5.52
N TRP A 388 1.62 -1.20 -6.48
CA TRP A 388 0.91 -1.58 -7.71
C TRP A 388 1.90 -1.77 -8.85
N HIS A 389 1.66 -2.80 -9.67
CA HIS A 389 2.40 -3.04 -10.89
C HIS A 389 1.46 -3.29 -12.06
N ALA A 390 1.89 -2.91 -13.26
CA ALA A 390 1.23 -3.36 -14.47
C ALA A 390 1.23 -4.91 -14.52
N VAL A 391 0.20 -5.50 -15.11
CA VAL A 391 0.13 -6.95 -15.29
C VAL A 391 1.38 -7.45 -16.05
N PRO A 392 2.17 -8.39 -15.49
CA PRO A 392 3.38 -8.88 -16.13
C PRO A 392 3.08 -9.53 -17.48
N GLU A 393 4.02 -9.43 -18.41
CA GLU A 393 3.90 -10.00 -19.76
C GLU A 393 3.67 -11.52 -19.72
N ARG A 394 4.27 -12.22 -18.76
CA ARG A 394 4.05 -13.66 -18.50
C ARG A 394 2.58 -13.98 -18.22
N GLU A 395 1.91 -13.10 -17.49
CA GLU A 395 0.49 -13.27 -17.16
C GLU A 395 -0.39 -12.85 -18.33
N LYS A 396 -0.10 -11.71 -18.98
CA LYS A 396 -0.83 -11.22 -20.16
C LYS A 396 -0.96 -12.26 -21.27
N ARG A 397 0.10 -13.03 -21.53
CA ARG A 397 0.13 -14.08 -22.57
C ARG A 397 -0.81 -15.26 -22.32
N LYS A 398 -1.36 -15.41 -21.12
CA LYS A 398 -2.34 -16.46 -20.80
C LYS A 398 -3.76 -16.08 -21.23
N HIS A 399 -4.01 -14.81 -21.50
CA HIS A 399 -5.34 -14.24 -21.69
C HIS A 399 -5.57 -13.85 -23.15
N GLN A 400 -6.82 -13.97 -23.59
CA GLN A 400 -7.27 -13.53 -24.92
C GLN A 400 -7.89 -12.13 -24.86
N SER A 401 -8.40 -11.74 -23.69
CA SER A 401 -8.96 -10.41 -23.42
C SER A 401 -8.33 -9.81 -22.17
N ALA A 402 -8.12 -8.49 -22.17
CA ALA A 402 -7.64 -7.76 -20.99
C ALA A 402 -8.66 -7.78 -19.84
N ALA A 403 -9.94 -8.09 -20.13
CA ALA A 403 -11.01 -8.16 -19.14
C ALA A 403 -11.08 -9.50 -18.38
N GLU A 404 -10.21 -10.46 -18.71
CA GLU A 404 -10.14 -11.74 -18.00
C GLU A 404 -9.52 -11.61 -16.60
N PRO A 405 -9.93 -12.43 -15.63
CA PRO A 405 -9.29 -12.50 -14.31
C PRO A 405 -7.78 -12.72 -14.40
N VAL A 406 -6.99 -11.89 -13.71
CA VAL A 406 -5.52 -11.96 -13.73
C VAL A 406 -4.97 -12.36 -12.37
N TRP A 407 -3.92 -13.19 -12.37
CA TRP A 407 -3.23 -13.54 -11.13
C TRP A 407 -2.49 -12.34 -10.54
N SER A 408 -2.65 -12.16 -9.23
CA SER A 408 -2.00 -11.11 -8.47
C SER A 408 -1.09 -11.70 -7.40
N PRO A 409 0.20 -11.34 -7.35
CA PRO A 409 1.08 -11.76 -6.26
C PRO A 409 0.53 -11.40 -4.87
N THR A 410 0.09 -10.16 -4.73
CA THR A 410 -0.49 -9.64 -3.49
C THR A 410 -1.81 -8.92 -3.75
N MET A 411 -2.51 -8.53 -2.70
CA MET A 411 -3.67 -7.65 -2.78
C MET A 411 -3.47 -6.42 -1.90
N ALA A 412 -4.18 -5.34 -2.22
CA ALA A 412 -4.26 -4.16 -1.34
C ALA A 412 -4.90 -4.51 0.01
N GLY A 413 -5.84 -5.47 0.01
CA GLY A 413 -6.46 -6.02 1.21
C GLY A 413 -7.69 -5.27 1.72
N GLY A 414 -7.96 -4.04 1.26
CA GLY A 414 -9.18 -3.29 1.58
C GLY A 414 -10.46 -4.01 1.13
N LEU A 415 -10.47 -4.40 -0.14
CA LEU A 415 -11.63 -4.92 -0.83
C LEU A 415 -11.33 -6.30 -1.43
N PHE A 416 -12.05 -7.34 -1.01
CA PHE A 416 -11.91 -8.69 -1.56
C PHE A 416 -13.10 -9.58 -1.18
N ALA A 417 -13.28 -10.68 -1.91
CA ALA A 417 -14.19 -11.76 -1.54
C ALA A 417 -13.44 -13.10 -1.40
N ILE A 418 -13.89 -13.91 -0.45
CA ILE A 418 -13.29 -15.21 -0.12
C ILE A 418 -14.36 -16.18 0.37
N ASP A 419 -14.24 -17.46 0.01
CA ASP A 419 -15.04 -18.52 0.63
C ASP A 419 -14.76 -18.61 2.14
N ARG A 420 -15.81 -18.64 2.96
CA ARG A 420 -15.69 -18.60 4.41
C ARG A 420 -14.95 -19.83 4.97
N VAL A 421 -15.21 -21.02 4.43
CA VAL A 421 -14.56 -22.27 4.87
C VAL A 421 -13.09 -22.23 4.48
N PHE A 422 -12.77 -21.71 3.30
CA PHE A 422 -11.37 -21.52 2.90
C PHE A 422 -10.65 -20.48 3.78
N PHE A 423 -11.30 -19.36 4.12
CA PHE A 423 -10.74 -18.37 5.05
C PHE A 423 -10.45 -18.98 6.43
N GLU A 424 -11.38 -19.77 6.96
CA GLU A 424 -11.20 -20.52 8.22
C GLU A 424 -10.05 -21.54 8.11
N ARG A 425 -9.96 -22.28 7.00
CA ARG A 425 -8.88 -23.24 6.72
C ARG A 425 -7.50 -22.57 6.69
N LEU A 426 -7.40 -21.35 6.15
CA LEU A 426 -6.16 -20.55 6.17
C LEU A 426 -5.82 -19.98 7.56
N GLY A 427 -6.62 -20.30 8.59
CA GLY A 427 -6.48 -19.78 9.93
C GLY A 427 -6.88 -18.31 10.07
N THR A 428 -7.71 -17.81 9.14
CA THR A 428 -8.15 -16.41 9.03
C THR A 428 -6.97 -15.44 8.98
N TYR A 429 -7.09 -14.22 9.50
CA TYR A 429 -5.93 -13.37 9.79
C TYR A 429 -5.18 -13.84 11.04
N ASP A 430 -3.88 -13.53 11.13
CA ASP A 430 -3.16 -13.66 12.41
C ASP A 430 -3.78 -12.71 13.46
N SER A 431 -4.46 -13.26 14.46
CA SER A 431 -5.07 -12.50 15.56
C SER A 431 -4.02 -11.77 16.43
N GLY A 432 -2.76 -12.18 16.33
CA GLY A 432 -1.63 -11.51 16.93
C GLY A 432 -1.19 -10.24 16.18
N PHE A 433 -1.70 -9.96 14.98
CA PHE A 433 -1.50 -8.66 14.35
C PHE A 433 -2.25 -7.58 15.12
N ASP A 434 -1.63 -6.40 15.20
CA ASP A 434 -2.18 -5.26 15.89
C ASP A 434 -2.65 -4.20 14.90
N ILE A 435 -3.82 -3.64 15.15
CA ILE A 435 -4.50 -2.58 14.38
C ILE A 435 -4.59 -2.79 12.86
N TRP A 436 -3.50 -2.55 12.13
CA TRP A 436 -3.42 -2.52 10.67
C TRP A 436 -1.97 -2.68 10.20
N GLY A 437 -1.79 -3.22 8.99
CA GLY A 437 -0.51 -3.31 8.31
C GLY A 437 -0.02 -4.75 8.24
N GLY A 438 0.37 -5.19 7.05
CA GLY A 438 0.91 -6.52 6.77
C GLY A 438 -0.14 -7.62 6.57
N GLU A 439 -1.38 -7.44 7.00
CA GLU A 439 -2.44 -8.46 6.88
C GLU A 439 -2.77 -8.81 5.43
N ASN A 440 -2.67 -7.83 4.54
CA ASN A 440 -2.90 -7.98 3.12
C ASN A 440 -1.85 -8.88 2.47
N LEU A 441 -0.57 -8.66 2.81
CA LEU A 441 0.54 -9.51 2.37
C LEU A 441 0.46 -10.91 2.99
N GLU A 442 0.13 -10.98 4.28
CA GLU A 442 0.03 -12.25 5.00
C GLU A 442 -1.02 -13.18 4.39
N LEU A 443 -2.22 -12.66 4.14
CA LEU A 443 -3.28 -13.44 3.50
C LEU A 443 -2.95 -13.78 2.04
N SER A 444 -2.22 -12.91 1.34
CA SER A 444 -1.74 -13.20 -0.02
C SER A 444 -0.78 -14.39 -0.04
N PHE A 445 0.20 -14.40 0.88
CA PHE A 445 1.18 -15.47 1.01
C PHE A 445 0.51 -16.78 1.41
N LYS A 446 -0.36 -16.76 2.42
CA LYS A 446 -1.21 -17.90 2.80
C LYS A 446 -1.94 -18.49 1.61
N THR A 447 -2.65 -17.63 0.88
CA THR A 447 -3.49 -18.06 -0.24
C THR A 447 -2.67 -18.81 -1.27
N TRP A 448 -1.58 -18.22 -1.76
CA TRP A 448 -0.74 -18.86 -2.77
C TRP A 448 0.02 -20.07 -2.25
N MET A 449 0.66 -19.95 -1.09
CA MET A 449 1.52 -21.00 -0.57
C MET A 449 0.72 -22.20 -0.07
N CYS A 450 -0.54 -22.03 0.35
CA CYS A 450 -1.35 -23.10 0.92
C CYS A 450 -2.43 -23.64 -0.04
N GLY A 451 -2.23 -23.45 -1.36
CA GLY A 451 -2.99 -24.14 -2.41
C GLY A 451 -4.23 -23.41 -2.94
N GLY A 452 -4.33 -22.10 -2.71
CA GLY A 452 -5.32 -21.22 -3.34
C GLY A 452 -4.75 -20.39 -4.49
N SER A 453 -5.56 -19.47 -5.01
CA SER A 453 -5.15 -18.44 -5.97
C SER A 453 -5.68 -17.07 -5.57
N LEU A 454 -4.96 -16.01 -5.94
CA LEU A 454 -5.37 -14.63 -5.72
C LEU A 454 -5.51 -13.92 -7.06
N GLU A 455 -6.69 -13.37 -7.34
CA GLU A 455 -7.05 -12.82 -8.66
C GLU A 455 -7.58 -11.38 -8.54
N ILE A 456 -7.14 -10.48 -9.42
CA ILE A 456 -7.87 -9.24 -9.70
C ILE A 456 -8.89 -9.53 -10.80
N ILE A 457 -10.12 -9.06 -10.63
CA ILE A 457 -11.23 -9.31 -11.56
C ILE A 457 -11.56 -8.02 -12.30
N PRO A 458 -11.06 -7.83 -13.55
CA PRO A 458 -11.27 -6.58 -14.30
C PRO A 458 -12.74 -6.19 -14.47
N CYS A 459 -13.63 -7.16 -14.60
CA CYS A 459 -15.07 -6.90 -14.74
C CYS A 459 -15.76 -6.41 -13.45
N SER A 460 -15.08 -6.38 -12.32
CA SER A 460 -15.63 -5.95 -11.03
C SER A 460 -14.96 -4.65 -10.60
N HIS A 461 -15.75 -3.58 -10.47
CA HIS A 461 -15.24 -2.26 -10.14
C HIS A 461 -15.88 -1.73 -8.85
N VAL A 462 -15.02 -1.28 -7.93
CA VAL A 462 -15.45 -0.62 -6.69
C VAL A 462 -14.57 0.61 -6.47
N GLY A 463 -15.18 1.78 -6.39
CA GLY A 463 -14.48 3.01 -6.07
C GLY A 463 -14.10 3.07 -4.60
N HIS A 464 -12.96 3.68 -4.31
CA HIS A 464 -12.45 3.88 -2.96
C HIS A 464 -11.88 5.30 -2.81
N ILE A 465 -12.19 5.96 -1.69
CA ILE A 465 -11.61 7.28 -1.36
C ILE A 465 -10.18 7.09 -0.84
N PHE A 466 -9.18 7.38 -1.68
CA PHE A 466 -7.77 7.29 -1.29
C PHE A 466 -7.34 8.51 -0.48
N ARG A 467 -7.04 8.31 0.81
CA ARG A 467 -6.61 9.39 1.72
C ARG A 467 -5.10 9.52 1.71
N LYS A 468 -4.59 10.77 1.68
CA LYS A 468 -3.15 11.07 1.77
C LYS A 468 -2.56 10.86 3.18
N ARG A 469 -3.42 10.79 4.21
CA ARG A 469 -3.02 10.54 5.60
C ARG A 469 -4.09 9.73 6.32
N SER A 470 -3.67 8.92 7.30
CA SER A 470 -4.62 8.27 8.21
C SER A 470 -5.23 9.32 9.17
N PRO A 471 -6.56 9.40 9.30
CA PRO A 471 -7.20 10.29 10.27
C PRO A 471 -7.23 9.71 11.69
N TYR A 472 -6.82 8.45 11.88
CA TYR A 472 -6.96 7.74 13.14
C TYR A 472 -5.76 7.95 14.07
N LYS A 473 -6.06 8.05 15.37
CA LYS A 473 -5.03 8.12 16.41
C LYS A 473 -4.45 6.74 16.65
N TRP A 474 -3.13 6.63 16.59
CA TRP A 474 -2.39 5.41 16.91
C TRP A 474 -1.96 5.42 18.37
N ARG A 475 -1.84 4.24 18.99
CA ARG A 475 -1.25 4.11 20.31
C ARG A 475 0.23 4.54 20.25
N THR A 476 0.65 5.40 21.16
CA THR A 476 2.02 5.91 21.25
C THR A 476 2.98 4.83 21.74
N GLY A 477 4.18 4.75 21.17
CA GLY A 477 5.28 3.92 21.69
C GLY A 477 5.42 2.52 21.09
N VAL A 478 4.55 2.10 20.17
CA VAL A 478 4.65 0.82 19.47
C VAL A 478 4.70 1.05 17.96
N ASN A 479 5.75 0.57 17.30
CA ASN A 479 5.78 0.50 15.84
C ASN A 479 4.96 -0.72 15.39
N VAL A 480 3.65 -0.53 15.29
CA VAL A 480 2.66 -1.56 14.95
C VAL A 480 2.96 -2.24 13.61
N ILE A 481 3.33 -1.44 12.61
CA ILE A 481 3.65 -1.95 11.26
C ILE A 481 4.89 -2.83 11.32
N LYS A 482 5.99 -2.37 11.97
CA LYS A 482 7.20 -3.19 12.17
C LYS A 482 6.86 -4.51 12.85
N ARG A 483 6.05 -4.45 13.92
CA ARG A 483 5.66 -5.63 14.68
C ARG A 483 4.93 -6.66 13.81
N ASN A 484 3.92 -6.23 13.05
CA ASN A 484 3.14 -7.13 12.18
C ASN A 484 4.00 -7.68 11.04
N SER A 485 4.83 -6.84 10.42
CA SER A 485 5.75 -7.25 9.35
C SER A 485 6.78 -8.27 9.82
N VAL A 486 7.31 -8.16 11.05
CA VAL A 486 8.18 -9.19 11.63
C VAL A 486 7.43 -10.50 11.84
N ARG A 487 6.20 -10.47 12.37
CA ARG A 487 5.37 -11.69 12.53
C ARG A 487 5.13 -12.39 11.21
N LEU A 488 4.77 -11.62 10.17
CA LEU A 488 4.60 -12.11 8.82
C LEU A 488 5.90 -12.76 8.31
N ALA A 489 7.02 -12.06 8.41
CA ALA A 489 8.31 -12.52 7.91
C ALA A 489 8.77 -13.81 8.59
N GLU A 490 8.61 -13.88 9.91
CA GLU A 490 8.94 -15.05 10.74
C GLU A 490 8.15 -16.30 10.34
N VAL A 491 6.91 -16.15 9.89
CA VAL A 491 6.04 -17.29 9.56
C VAL A 491 6.12 -17.66 8.09
N TRP A 492 6.25 -16.70 7.18
CA TRP A 492 5.95 -16.90 5.76
C TRP A 492 7.13 -16.69 4.81
N MET A 493 8.24 -16.07 5.24
CA MET A 493 9.32 -15.68 4.32
C MET A 493 10.57 -16.57 4.35
N ASP A 494 10.61 -17.60 5.19
CA ASP A 494 11.75 -18.52 5.30
C ASP A 494 13.11 -17.78 5.42
N GLU A 495 14.13 -18.20 4.68
CA GLU A 495 15.44 -17.55 4.64
C GLU A 495 15.41 -16.12 4.07
N TYR A 496 14.36 -15.74 3.34
CA TYR A 496 14.22 -14.41 2.72
C TYR A 496 13.79 -13.34 3.73
N ALA A 497 13.32 -13.75 4.92
CA ALA A 497 13.01 -12.83 6.01
C ALA A 497 14.20 -11.94 6.40
N GLN A 498 15.44 -12.42 6.17
CA GLN A 498 16.67 -11.67 6.41
C GLN A 498 16.73 -10.33 5.68
N TYR A 499 16.13 -10.20 4.50
CA TYR A 499 16.15 -8.94 3.73
C TYR A 499 15.31 -7.86 4.41
N TYR A 500 14.19 -8.24 5.02
CA TYR A 500 13.41 -7.32 5.85
C TYR A 500 14.17 -7.00 7.15
N TYR A 501 14.76 -8.00 7.79
CA TYR A 501 15.52 -7.81 9.03
C TYR A 501 16.66 -6.80 8.85
N GLN A 502 17.42 -6.88 7.76
CA GLN A 502 18.51 -5.94 7.46
C GLN A 502 18.01 -4.49 7.38
N ARG A 503 16.82 -4.25 6.82
CA ARG A 503 16.22 -2.91 6.67
C ARG A 503 15.80 -2.28 7.98
N ILE A 504 15.39 -3.10 8.95
CA ILE A 504 15.07 -2.65 10.32
C ILE A 504 16.29 -2.71 11.25
N GLY A 505 17.50 -2.80 10.72
CA GLY A 505 18.74 -2.85 11.51
C GLY A 505 18.92 -4.16 12.30
N ASN A 506 18.28 -5.23 11.85
CA ASN A 506 18.15 -6.54 12.53
C ASN A 506 17.50 -6.48 13.92
N ASP A 507 16.92 -5.34 14.30
CA ASP A 507 16.14 -5.20 15.52
C ASP A 507 14.67 -5.57 15.26
N LYS A 508 14.38 -6.86 15.46
CA LYS A 508 13.03 -7.42 15.36
C LYS A 508 12.06 -6.87 16.41
N GLY A 509 12.57 -6.33 17.53
CA GLY A 509 11.76 -5.98 18.69
C GLY A 509 10.93 -7.16 19.25
N ASP A 510 9.95 -6.85 20.10
CA ASP A 510 8.96 -7.83 20.55
C ASP A 510 7.81 -7.92 19.54
N PHE A 511 7.70 -9.06 18.88
CA PHE A 511 6.64 -9.39 17.93
C PHE A 511 5.64 -10.44 18.46
N GLY A 512 5.82 -10.90 19.71
CA GLY A 512 5.00 -11.93 20.34
C GLY A 512 5.13 -13.34 19.74
N ASP A 513 4.42 -14.31 20.31
CA ASP A 513 4.47 -15.70 19.85
C ASP A 513 3.81 -15.89 18.46
N VAL A 514 4.48 -16.67 17.61
CA VAL A 514 4.02 -17.05 16.27
C VAL A 514 3.94 -18.58 16.09
N SER A 515 4.15 -19.36 17.15
CA SER A 515 4.22 -20.82 17.10
C SER A 515 2.96 -21.45 16.51
N SER A 516 1.77 -20.94 16.87
CA SER A 516 0.50 -21.43 16.30
C SER A 516 0.38 -21.18 14.79
N ARG A 517 0.97 -20.08 14.28
CA ARG A 517 0.96 -19.74 12.85
C ARG A 517 1.94 -20.62 12.07
N LYS A 518 3.13 -20.87 12.63
CA LYS A 518 4.12 -21.82 12.07
C LYS A 518 3.55 -23.24 11.99
N LYS A 519 2.92 -23.72 13.07
CA LYS A 519 2.25 -25.02 13.11
C LYS A 519 1.14 -25.14 12.07
N LEU A 520 0.30 -24.12 11.91
CA LEU A 520 -0.73 -24.09 10.87
C LEU A 520 -0.13 -24.22 9.46
N ARG A 521 0.96 -23.50 9.18
CA ARG A 521 1.67 -23.56 7.89
C ARG A 521 2.18 -24.98 7.59
N GLU A 522 2.70 -25.67 8.60
CA GLU A 522 3.14 -27.07 8.52
C GLU A 522 1.96 -28.02 8.28
N GLU A 523 0.88 -27.91 9.06
CA GLU A 523 -0.32 -28.76 8.96
C GLU A 523 -1.01 -28.66 7.59
N LEU A 524 -1.03 -27.46 6.99
CA LEU A 524 -1.58 -27.24 5.66
C LEU A 524 -0.61 -27.65 4.52
N ASN A 525 0.60 -28.10 4.86
CA ASN A 525 1.65 -28.46 3.91
C ASN A 525 1.91 -27.34 2.89
N CYS A 526 1.99 -26.10 3.37
CA CYS A 526 2.17 -24.95 2.50
C CYS A 526 3.56 -24.97 1.85
N LYS A 527 3.64 -24.46 0.62
CA LYS A 527 4.88 -24.32 -0.14
C LYS A 527 5.88 -23.37 0.55
N PRO A 528 7.19 -23.52 0.29
CA PRO A 528 8.20 -22.57 0.76
C PRO A 528 8.07 -21.22 0.05
N PHE A 529 8.58 -20.15 0.66
CA PHE A 529 8.55 -18.80 0.10
C PHE A 529 9.34 -18.70 -1.21
N ARG A 530 10.40 -19.49 -1.35
CA ARG A 530 11.11 -19.65 -2.62
C ARG A 530 10.18 -20.08 -3.76
N TRP A 531 9.29 -21.04 -3.51
CA TRP A 531 8.31 -21.46 -4.52
C TRP A 531 7.38 -20.31 -4.89
N TYR A 532 6.96 -19.50 -3.92
CA TYR A 532 6.13 -18.32 -4.17
C TYR A 532 6.87 -17.31 -5.08
N LEU A 533 8.13 -17.00 -4.79
CA LEU A 533 8.95 -16.13 -5.64
C LEU A 533 9.12 -16.72 -7.05
N ASP A 534 9.46 -18.00 -7.18
CA ASP A 534 9.74 -18.62 -8.48
C ASP A 534 8.48 -18.76 -9.37
N ASN A 535 7.29 -18.94 -8.78
CA ASN A 535 6.08 -19.30 -9.52
C ASN A 535 5.04 -18.18 -9.59
N ILE A 536 4.92 -17.40 -8.52
CA ILE A 536 3.88 -16.38 -8.37
C ILE A 536 4.45 -15.00 -8.69
N TYR A 537 5.60 -14.64 -8.11
CA TYR A 537 6.20 -13.32 -8.26
C TYR A 537 7.67 -13.32 -8.72
N PRO A 538 7.99 -13.96 -9.87
CA PRO A 538 9.36 -14.03 -10.37
C PRO A 538 9.91 -12.68 -10.84
N GLU A 539 9.04 -11.68 -11.01
CA GLU A 539 9.41 -10.32 -11.37
C GLU A 539 10.00 -9.53 -10.17
N LEU A 540 9.82 -10.01 -8.93
CA LEU A 540 10.44 -9.40 -7.75
C LEU A 540 11.94 -9.68 -7.71
N PHE A 541 12.73 -8.63 -7.78
CA PHE A 541 14.19 -8.75 -7.64
C PHE A 541 14.59 -9.16 -6.23
N VAL A 542 15.23 -10.32 -6.10
CA VAL A 542 15.79 -10.82 -4.83
C VAL A 542 17.22 -10.30 -4.65
N PRO A 543 17.55 -9.58 -3.56
CA PRO A 543 18.88 -9.00 -3.36
C PRO A 543 20.03 -10.02 -3.39
N GLY A 544 19.81 -11.24 -2.90
CA GLY A 544 20.83 -12.31 -2.92
C GLY A 544 21.14 -12.87 -4.30
N ASP A 545 20.31 -12.60 -5.31
CA ASP A 545 20.57 -12.99 -6.70
C ASP A 545 21.39 -11.95 -7.47
N ALA A 546 21.81 -10.86 -6.81
CA ALA A 546 22.67 -9.86 -7.41
C ALA A 546 23.99 -10.49 -7.88
N VAL A 547 24.36 -10.22 -9.13
CA VAL A 547 25.65 -10.61 -9.72
C VAL A 547 26.79 -9.86 -9.05
N ALA A 548 26.52 -8.61 -8.67
CA ALA A 548 27.42 -7.75 -7.91
C ALA A 548 26.60 -6.78 -7.08
N SER A 549 27.14 -6.35 -5.94
CA SER A 549 26.55 -5.30 -5.11
C SER A 549 27.63 -4.42 -4.52
N GLY A 550 27.32 -3.14 -4.32
CA GLY A 550 28.23 -2.18 -3.70
C GLY A 550 28.22 -0.84 -4.43
N GLU A 551 29.32 -0.11 -4.32
CA GLU A 551 29.45 1.18 -5.00
C GLU A 551 29.81 1.02 -6.47
N VAL A 552 29.23 1.86 -7.34
CA VAL A 552 29.65 1.97 -8.74
C VAL A 552 30.64 3.12 -8.86
N ARG A 553 31.93 2.80 -8.97
CA ARG A 553 33.01 3.80 -8.97
C ARG A 553 33.43 4.25 -10.37
N ASN A 554 33.65 5.55 -10.54
CA ASN A 554 34.15 6.12 -11.78
C ASN A 554 35.68 6.02 -11.85
N MET A 555 36.17 5.08 -12.66
CA MET A 555 37.60 4.88 -12.90
C MET A 555 38.26 6.05 -13.65
N GLY A 556 37.51 6.79 -14.46
CA GLY A 556 38.01 7.94 -15.23
C GLY A 556 38.37 9.15 -14.36
N TYR A 557 37.89 9.19 -13.11
CA TYR A 557 38.20 10.24 -12.13
C TYR A 557 39.00 9.68 -10.94
N GLY A 558 39.96 8.80 -11.23
CA GLY A 558 40.88 8.25 -10.24
C GLY A 558 40.22 7.45 -9.12
N ASN A 559 39.05 6.85 -9.39
CA ASN A 559 38.30 6.02 -8.43
C ASN A 559 37.82 6.80 -7.18
N ARG A 560 37.68 8.13 -7.28
CA ARG A 560 37.30 9.01 -6.16
C ARG A 560 35.81 9.38 -6.11
N THR A 561 35.10 9.18 -7.21
CA THR A 561 33.68 9.49 -7.33
C THR A 561 32.87 8.24 -7.62
N CYS A 562 31.70 8.17 -7.01
CA CYS A 562 30.77 7.07 -7.05
C CYS A 562 29.44 7.55 -7.65
N LEU A 563 28.73 6.63 -8.31
CA LEU A 563 27.34 6.83 -8.67
C LEU A 563 26.52 7.00 -7.40
N ASP A 564 25.77 8.09 -7.31
CA ASP A 564 25.04 8.50 -6.12
C ASP A 564 23.62 8.92 -6.51
N ALA A 565 22.64 8.28 -5.88
CA ALA A 565 21.24 8.63 -6.04
C ALA A 565 20.87 9.76 -5.08
N PRO A 566 20.36 10.91 -5.57
CA PRO A 566 19.94 11.97 -4.65
C PRO A 566 18.83 11.49 -3.71
N ALA A 567 19.11 11.43 -2.40
CA ALA A 567 18.12 11.01 -1.39
C ALA A 567 16.94 11.98 -1.29
N GLY A 568 15.79 11.43 -0.91
CA GLY A 568 14.59 12.16 -0.50
C GLY A 568 13.53 12.30 -1.59
N LYS A 569 12.27 12.43 -1.16
CA LYS A 569 11.09 12.39 -2.04
C LYS A 569 11.13 13.39 -3.21
N ARG A 570 11.68 14.60 -3.00
CA ARG A 570 11.81 15.63 -4.05
C ARG A 570 12.78 15.27 -5.18
N ASN A 571 13.51 14.17 -5.03
CA ASN A 571 14.53 13.72 -5.95
C ASN A 571 14.19 12.38 -6.63
N LEU A 572 12.99 11.82 -6.36
CA LEU A 572 12.44 10.70 -7.12
C LEU A 572 12.44 11.05 -8.62
N ARG A 573 12.88 10.11 -9.46
CA ARG A 573 13.07 10.24 -10.93
C ARG A 573 14.06 11.30 -11.40
N LYS A 574 14.82 11.92 -10.51
CA LYS A 574 15.95 12.75 -10.95
C LYS A 574 17.10 11.86 -11.42
N ALA A 575 17.90 12.39 -12.33
CA ALA A 575 19.09 11.71 -12.80
C ALA A 575 20.04 11.42 -11.64
N VAL A 576 20.61 10.21 -11.66
CA VAL A 576 21.71 9.82 -10.78
C VAL A 576 22.95 10.66 -11.09
N GLY A 577 23.70 11.02 -10.05
CA GLY A 577 24.86 11.88 -10.17
C GLY A 577 26.16 11.17 -9.79
N LEU A 578 27.27 11.89 -9.93
CA LEU A 578 28.54 11.51 -9.33
C LEU A 578 28.75 12.30 -8.04
N TYR A 579 29.12 11.61 -6.97
CA TYR A 579 29.46 12.22 -5.68
C TYR A 579 30.75 11.59 -5.14
N PRO A 580 31.53 12.26 -4.26
CA PRO A 580 32.64 11.60 -3.57
C PRO A 580 32.22 10.28 -2.93
N CYS A 581 32.99 9.22 -3.20
CA CYS A 581 32.73 7.90 -2.62
C CYS A 581 32.84 7.97 -1.09
N HIS A 582 31.80 7.56 -0.37
CA HIS A 582 31.77 7.69 1.09
C HIS A 582 31.77 6.37 1.86
N ASN A 583 31.60 5.20 1.21
CA ASN A 583 31.58 3.87 1.85
C ASN A 583 30.52 3.72 2.95
N GLN A 584 29.41 4.47 2.86
CA GLN A 584 28.32 4.43 3.85
C GLN A 584 27.10 3.65 3.33
N GLY A 585 27.19 3.07 2.13
CA GLY A 585 26.05 2.46 1.46
C GLY A 585 24.98 3.51 1.14
N GLY A 586 23.73 3.24 1.52
CA GLY A 586 22.59 4.14 1.28
C GLY A 586 22.45 4.47 -0.20
N ASN A 587 22.50 5.76 -0.53
CA ASN A 587 22.39 6.29 -1.89
C ASN A 587 23.50 5.88 -2.86
N GLN A 588 24.62 5.33 -2.36
CA GLN A 588 25.72 4.82 -3.18
C GLN A 588 25.74 3.29 -3.26
N TYR A 589 24.76 2.60 -2.67
CA TYR A 589 24.67 1.15 -2.74
C TYR A 589 23.78 0.72 -3.91
N TRP A 590 24.36 -0.03 -4.84
CA TRP A 590 23.70 -0.52 -6.05
C TRP A 590 23.79 -2.02 -6.13
N MET A 591 22.82 -2.65 -6.81
CA MET A 591 22.81 -4.08 -7.10
C MET A 591 22.66 -4.33 -8.61
N LEU A 592 23.52 -5.19 -9.17
CA LEU A 592 23.42 -5.63 -10.56
C LEU A 592 22.63 -6.94 -10.62
N SER A 593 21.49 -6.93 -11.28
CA SER A 593 20.68 -8.13 -11.50
C SER A 593 21.24 -9.05 -12.58
N LYS A 594 20.81 -10.31 -12.60
CA LYS A 594 21.16 -11.31 -13.64
C LYS A 594 20.66 -10.90 -15.04
N THR A 595 19.63 -10.06 -15.12
CA THR A 595 19.06 -9.54 -16.37
C THR A 595 19.73 -8.25 -16.84
N GLY A 596 20.71 -7.72 -16.09
CA GLY A 596 21.50 -6.54 -16.47
C GLY A 596 20.97 -5.20 -15.95
N GLU A 597 19.94 -5.21 -15.10
CA GLU A 597 19.43 -4.00 -14.43
C GLU A 597 20.33 -3.59 -13.25
N ILE A 598 20.59 -2.29 -13.11
CA ILE A 598 21.23 -1.69 -11.92
C ILE A 598 20.12 -1.14 -11.03
N ARG A 599 20.03 -1.63 -9.80
CA ARG A 599 18.96 -1.36 -8.83
C ARG A 599 19.47 -0.64 -7.60
#